data_AF-A0A368Q639-F1
#
_entry.id   AF-A0A368Q639-F1
#
_cell.length_a   1.000
_cell.length_b   1.000
_cell.length_c   1.000
_cell.angle_alpha   90.00
_cell.angle_beta   90.00
_cell.angle_gamma   90.00
#
_symmetry.space_group_name_H-M   'P 1'
#
loop_
_entity.id
_entity.type
_entity.pdbx_description
1 polymer ?
#
loop_
_entity_poly.entity_id
_entity_poly.type
_entity_poly.pdbx_seq_one_letter_code
_entity_poly.pdbx_strand_id
1 'polypeptide(L)'
;MHGAQIFVAAFSPSNTLPLQPHPLTLASAAISTSQEALRAMATAASTLHKSSFGGARLPSAPRAPSSAAAVATPRAAGVPIRASISNPPYDLTSFKFSPIKESIVSREMTRRYMTDMITHADTDVVVVGAGSAGLSCAYELSKDPSVSVAIVEQSVSPGGGAWLGGQLFSAMVVRKPAHLFLDELGVAYDEAEDYVVVSHAALFTSTVMSRLLARPNVKLFNAVAAEDLIVKQGRVAGVVTNWALVAMNHGTQSCMDPNVMEAKVVVSSCGHDGPFGATGVKRLQDIGMISAVPGMKALDMNTAEDAIVRLTREVVPGMIVTGMEVAEIDGAPRMGPTFGAMMISGQKAAHLALKALGRPNAIDGTTQTASQAWREELVMASKDDEVVDA
;
A
#
# COMPACT_ATOMS: atom_id res chain seq x y z
N MET A 1 -40.50 47.62 20.24
CA MET A 1 -41.07 47.79 18.88
C MET A 1 -40.18 47.03 17.91
N HIS A 2 -40.78 46.12 17.12
CA HIS A 2 -40.23 45.34 15.98
C HIS A 2 -39.01 44.43 16.29
N GLY A 3 -39.08 43.09 16.36
CA GLY A 3 -40.11 42.13 15.97
C GLY A 3 -39.83 41.55 14.58
N ALA A 4 -39.15 40.40 14.50
CA ALA A 4 -39.17 39.51 13.35
C ALA A 4 -39.02 38.05 13.82
N GLN A 5 -40.18 37.40 14.00
CA GLN A 5 -40.34 35.96 14.11
C GLN A 5 -40.36 35.37 12.69
N ILE A 6 -39.66 34.27 12.46
CA ILE A 6 -39.91 33.41 11.28
C ILE A 6 -40.47 32.09 11.79
N PHE A 7 -41.62 31.75 11.20
CA PHE A 7 -42.53 30.67 11.52
C PHE A 7 -41.94 29.28 11.22
N VAL A 8 -42.20 28.37 12.15
CA VAL A 8 -42.25 26.91 11.93
C VAL A 8 -43.64 26.57 11.42
N ALA A 9 -43.74 25.75 10.37
CA ALA A 9 -44.98 25.07 10.00
C ALA A 9 -44.68 23.62 9.61
N ALA A 10 -45.40 22.70 10.24
CA ALA A 10 -45.39 21.27 9.97
C ALA A 10 -46.83 20.76 9.78
N PHE A 11 -46.94 19.64 9.05
CA PHE A 11 -48.10 18.74 8.79
C PHE A 11 -49.18 19.23 7.77
N SER A 12 -49.77 18.42 6.88
CA SER A 12 -49.66 17.01 6.43
C SER A 12 -50.65 16.79 5.22
N PRO A 13 -51.18 15.59 4.91
CA PRO A 13 -50.78 14.70 3.82
C PRO A 13 -51.83 14.59 2.68
N SER A 14 -51.42 14.10 1.50
CA SER A 14 -52.21 13.21 0.60
C SER A 14 -51.71 13.30 -0.84
N ASN A 15 -51.24 12.18 -1.39
CA ASN A 15 -51.78 11.65 -2.65
C ASN A 15 -51.20 10.28 -2.94
N THR A 16 -52.05 9.28 -2.79
CA THR A 16 -51.93 7.94 -3.34
C THR A 16 -52.18 7.97 -4.84
N LEU A 17 -51.26 7.43 -5.64
CA LEU A 17 -51.51 7.04 -7.04
C LEU A 17 -51.15 5.55 -7.22
N PRO A 18 -51.92 4.80 -8.03
CA PRO A 18 -51.88 3.34 -8.04
C PRO A 18 -50.78 2.77 -8.94
N LEU A 19 -50.20 1.65 -8.49
CA LEU A 19 -49.34 0.75 -9.26
C LEU A 19 -50.17 -0.04 -10.29
N GLN A 20 -49.77 0.01 -11.56
CA GLN A 20 -50.20 -0.96 -12.59
C GLN A 20 -49.09 -2.01 -12.80
N PRO A 21 -49.43 -3.32 -12.89
CA PRO A 21 -48.44 -4.36 -13.17
C PRO A 21 -48.27 -4.57 -14.69
N HIS A 22 -47.01 -4.58 -15.16
CA HIS A 22 -46.66 -5.09 -16.48
C HIS A 22 -46.22 -6.57 -16.37
N PRO A 23 -46.70 -7.47 -17.25
CA PRO A 23 -46.29 -8.88 -17.22
C PRO A 23 -44.93 -9.09 -17.89
N LEU A 24 -44.06 -9.83 -17.19
CA LEU A 24 -42.80 -10.37 -17.70
C LEU A 24 -43.07 -11.50 -18.71
N THR A 25 -42.54 -11.38 -19.92
CA THR A 25 -42.45 -12.48 -20.89
C THR A 25 -41.05 -13.07 -20.83
N LEU A 26 -40.94 -14.31 -20.36
CA LEU A 26 -39.77 -15.17 -20.43
C LEU A 26 -39.62 -15.70 -21.86
N ALA A 27 -38.53 -15.38 -22.54
CA ALA A 27 -38.09 -16.07 -23.74
C ALA A 27 -36.88 -16.94 -23.37
N SER A 28 -37.09 -18.26 -23.40
CA SER A 28 -36.01 -19.25 -23.35
C SER A 28 -35.37 -19.36 -24.73
N ALA A 29 -34.04 -19.32 -24.78
CA ALA A 29 -33.27 -19.84 -25.90
C ALA A 29 -31.93 -20.35 -25.36
N ALA A 30 -31.84 -21.66 -25.19
CA ALA A 30 -30.58 -22.38 -25.12
C ALA A 30 -30.19 -22.79 -26.55
N ILE A 31 -28.88 -22.80 -26.83
CA ILE A 31 -28.10 -23.92 -27.43
C ILE A 31 -26.87 -23.39 -28.20
N SER A 32 -25.71 -23.93 -27.79
CA SER A 32 -24.51 -24.29 -28.58
C SER A 32 -23.75 -23.20 -29.35
N THR A 33 -22.48 -22.99 -28.97
CA THR A 33 -21.31 -23.49 -29.74
C THR A 33 -20.03 -23.21 -28.97
N SER A 34 -19.55 -24.21 -28.23
CA SER A 34 -18.23 -24.24 -27.60
C SER A 34 -17.41 -25.35 -28.26
N GLN A 35 -16.71 -25.07 -29.35
CA GLN A 35 -15.66 -25.96 -29.86
C GLN A 35 -14.73 -25.30 -30.92
N GLU A 36 -15.13 -24.18 -31.53
CA GLU A 36 -14.27 -23.48 -32.51
C GLU A 36 -13.30 -22.47 -31.89
N ALA A 37 -13.60 -21.93 -30.70
CA ALA A 37 -12.71 -20.99 -30.02
C ALA A 37 -11.44 -21.65 -29.44
N LEU A 38 -11.45 -22.96 -29.18
CA LEU A 38 -10.33 -23.68 -28.57
C LEU A 38 -9.22 -24.07 -29.56
N ARG A 39 -9.50 -24.10 -30.88
CA ARG A 39 -8.53 -24.52 -31.91
C ARG A 39 -7.62 -23.38 -32.40
N ALA A 40 -8.00 -22.12 -32.17
CA ALA A 40 -7.21 -20.96 -32.61
C ALA A 40 -6.06 -20.58 -31.64
N MET A 41 -6.09 -21.07 -30.39
CA MET A 41 -5.03 -20.79 -29.40
C MET A 41 -3.85 -21.77 -29.42
N ALA A 42 -3.99 -22.93 -30.08
CA ALA A 42 -2.96 -23.98 -30.05
C ALA A 42 -1.85 -23.82 -31.12
N THR A 43 -2.05 -22.96 -32.13
CA THR A 43 -1.10 -22.78 -33.25
C THR A 43 -0.13 -21.61 -33.09
N ALA A 44 -0.29 -20.75 -32.07
CA ALA A 44 0.62 -19.63 -31.80
C ALA A 44 1.76 -19.97 -30.83
N ALA A 45 1.70 -21.12 -30.14
CA ALA A 45 2.62 -21.48 -29.07
C ALA A 45 3.89 -22.26 -29.51
N SER A 46 4.16 -22.40 -30.82
CA SER A 46 5.22 -23.30 -31.32
C SER A 46 6.40 -22.64 -32.05
N THR A 47 6.53 -21.31 -32.05
CA THR A 47 7.54 -20.60 -32.86
C THR A 47 8.52 -19.68 -32.14
N LEU A 48 8.69 -19.77 -30.82
CA LEU A 48 9.71 -18.99 -30.10
C LEU A 48 10.60 -19.88 -29.21
N HIS A 49 11.31 -20.81 -29.82
CA HIS A 49 12.50 -21.45 -29.24
C HIS A 49 13.64 -21.49 -30.26
N LYS A 50 14.44 -20.42 -30.30
CA LYS A 50 15.82 -20.44 -30.80
C LYS A 50 16.69 -19.49 -29.98
N SER A 51 17.32 -20.02 -28.93
CA SER A 51 18.50 -19.41 -28.32
C SER A 51 19.73 -19.83 -29.12
N SER A 52 20.60 -18.89 -29.46
CA SER A 52 21.92 -19.18 -30.01
C SER A 52 22.98 -18.53 -29.13
N PHE A 53 23.72 -19.40 -28.46
CA PHE A 53 24.97 -19.08 -27.78
C PHE A 53 26.06 -18.73 -28.81
N GLY A 54 26.78 -17.64 -28.56
CA GLY A 54 27.99 -17.28 -29.29
C GLY A 54 28.93 -16.53 -28.37
N GLY A 55 29.94 -17.24 -27.84
CA GLY A 55 30.96 -16.66 -26.97
C GLY A 55 32.03 -15.90 -27.74
N ALA A 56 32.52 -14.82 -27.15
CA ALA A 56 33.82 -14.25 -27.47
C ALA A 56 34.47 -13.68 -26.20
N ARG A 57 35.61 -14.27 -25.81
CA ARG A 57 36.49 -13.77 -24.74
C ARG A 57 37.27 -12.57 -25.25
N LEU A 58 37.39 -11.53 -24.43
CA LEU A 58 38.35 -10.43 -24.62
C LEU A 58 39.33 -10.36 -23.43
N PRO A 59 40.60 -9.97 -23.67
CA PRO A 59 41.70 -10.22 -22.74
C PRO A 59 41.80 -9.20 -21.60
N SER A 60 42.30 -9.69 -20.47
CA SER A 60 42.62 -8.96 -19.25
C SER A 60 43.88 -8.11 -19.38
N ALA A 61 43.81 -6.85 -18.93
CA ALA A 61 44.96 -5.96 -18.73
C ALA A 61 45.24 -5.76 -17.23
N PRO A 62 46.50 -5.51 -16.82
CA PRO A 62 46.97 -5.71 -15.45
C PRO A 62 46.72 -4.51 -14.54
N ARG A 63 46.70 -4.81 -13.24
CA ARG A 63 46.42 -3.92 -12.10
C ARG A 63 47.74 -3.54 -11.42
N ALA A 64 47.93 -2.26 -11.09
CA ALA A 64 49.01 -1.73 -10.24
C ALA A 64 48.52 -0.44 -9.52
N PRO A 65 49.19 0.06 -8.47
CA PRO A 65 48.69 -0.03 -7.11
C PRO A 65 48.18 1.29 -6.50
N SER A 66 47.59 1.11 -5.32
CA SER A 66 46.99 2.06 -4.39
C SER A 66 47.83 3.28 -4.00
N SER A 67 47.20 4.45 -4.00
CA SER A 67 47.56 5.58 -3.14
C SER A 67 46.35 6.01 -2.32
N ALA A 68 46.50 6.00 -1.00
CA ALA A 68 45.51 6.44 -0.04
C ALA A 68 45.23 7.94 -0.20
N ALA A 69 43.96 8.28 -0.41
CA ALA A 69 43.43 9.63 -0.28
C ALA A 69 42.14 9.55 0.54
N ALA A 70 41.98 10.51 1.44
CA ALA A 70 40.96 10.57 2.49
C ALA A 70 39.54 10.26 1.99
N VAL A 71 38.81 9.48 2.79
CA VAL A 71 37.41 9.13 2.57
C VAL A 71 36.56 10.39 2.73
N ALA A 72 36.30 11.08 1.62
CA ALA A 72 35.12 11.91 1.47
C ALA A 72 33.99 10.96 1.02
N THR A 73 32.97 10.79 1.86
CA THR A 73 31.75 10.08 1.50
C THR A 73 31.12 10.73 0.27
N PRO A 74 30.56 9.96 -0.68
CA PRO A 74 29.91 10.55 -1.84
C PRO A 74 28.62 11.22 -1.38
N ARG A 75 28.71 12.54 -1.21
CA ARG A 75 27.58 13.47 -1.20
C ARG A 75 26.72 13.10 -2.40
N ALA A 76 25.47 12.69 -2.21
CA ALA A 76 24.49 12.69 -3.28
C ALA A 76 24.24 14.17 -3.65
N ALA A 77 25.18 14.74 -4.41
CA ALA A 77 24.97 15.99 -5.09
C ALA A 77 23.73 15.77 -5.96
N GLY A 78 22.62 16.40 -5.59
CA GLY A 78 21.41 16.39 -6.39
C GLY A 78 21.85 16.66 -7.83
N VAL A 79 21.63 15.69 -8.71
CA VAL A 79 21.90 15.87 -10.13
C VAL A 79 21.18 17.16 -10.49
N PRO A 80 21.86 18.21 -10.97
CA PRO A 80 21.16 19.36 -11.48
C PRO A 80 20.37 18.83 -12.66
N ILE A 81 19.06 18.61 -12.47
CA ILE A 81 18.14 18.28 -13.54
C ILE A 81 18.07 19.56 -14.36
N ARG A 82 19.04 19.72 -15.27
CA ARG A 82 18.99 20.67 -16.35
C ARG A 82 18.02 20.06 -17.36
N ALA A 83 16.74 20.02 -17.00
CA ALA A 83 15.70 19.71 -17.94
C ALA A 83 15.73 20.83 -18.98
N SER A 84 16.31 20.56 -20.15
CA SER A 84 16.05 21.41 -21.30
C SER A 84 14.55 21.35 -21.53
N ILE A 85 13.87 22.49 -21.54
CA ILE A 85 12.50 22.58 -22.00
C ILE A 85 12.53 22.15 -23.48
N SER A 86 12.25 20.88 -23.75
CA SER A 86 12.05 20.36 -25.09
C SER A 86 10.60 20.60 -25.48
N ASN A 87 10.37 20.85 -26.77
CA ASN A 87 9.00 20.81 -27.27
C ASN A 87 8.39 19.44 -26.94
N PRO A 88 7.12 19.40 -26.49
CA PRO A 88 6.44 18.12 -26.29
C PRO A 88 6.39 17.34 -27.60
N PRO A 89 6.29 16.00 -27.54
CA PRO A 89 6.24 15.14 -28.74
C PRO A 89 4.95 15.32 -29.56
N TYR A 90 4.06 16.22 -29.14
CA TYR A 90 2.80 16.57 -29.78
C TYR A 90 2.65 18.09 -29.83
N ASP A 91 1.95 18.59 -30.85
CA ASP A 91 1.65 20.03 -30.96
C ASP A 91 0.50 20.41 -30.03
N LEU A 92 0.82 21.21 -28.99
CA LEU A 92 -0.17 21.72 -28.03
C LEU A 92 -1.23 22.63 -28.66
N THR A 93 -0.95 23.24 -29.82
CA THR A 93 -1.88 24.14 -30.51
C THR A 93 -2.86 23.41 -31.43
N SER A 94 -2.56 22.16 -31.80
CA SER A 94 -3.40 21.33 -32.68
C SER A 94 -3.67 19.92 -32.11
N PHE A 95 -3.50 19.76 -30.78
CA PHE A 95 -3.62 18.49 -30.09
C PHE A 95 -5.03 17.88 -30.22
N LYS A 96 -5.09 16.58 -30.51
CA LYS A 96 -6.34 15.82 -30.52
C LYS A 96 -6.11 14.40 -30.00
N PHE A 97 -6.91 14.00 -29.03
CA PHE A 97 -6.96 12.60 -28.59
C PHE A 97 -7.58 11.69 -29.67
N SER A 98 -7.16 10.42 -29.68
CA SER A 98 -7.86 9.38 -30.44
C SER A 98 -9.31 9.23 -29.95
N PRO A 99 -10.27 8.90 -30.83
CA PRO A 99 -11.65 8.66 -30.43
C PRO A 99 -11.79 7.51 -29.43
N ILE A 100 -12.72 7.63 -28.48
CA ILE A 100 -13.04 6.59 -27.49
C ILE A 100 -14.55 6.55 -27.21
N LYS A 101 -15.04 5.45 -26.63
CA LYS A 101 -16.42 5.31 -26.12
C LYS A 101 -16.41 5.15 -24.60
N GLU A 102 -17.39 5.73 -23.93
CA GLU A 102 -17.56 5.69 -22.48
C GLU A 102 -17.63 4.26 -21.95
N SER A 103 -18.34 3.38 -22.67
CA SER A 103 -18.46 1.96 -22.31
C SER A 103 -17.14 1.18 -22.36
N ILE A 104 -16.15 1.62 -23.16
CA ILE A 104 -14.81 1.02 -23.17
C ILE A 104 -14.12 1.34 -21.84
N VAL A 105 -14.15 2.61 -21.42
CA VAL A 105 -13.54 3.06 -20.17
C VAL A 105 -14.17 2.34 -18.95
N SER A 106 -15.50 2.24 -18.90
CA SER A 106 -16.20 1.50 -17.84
C SER A 106 -15.76 0.03 -17.78
N ARG A 107 -15.71 -0.66 -18.94
CA ARG A 107 -15.29 -2.06 -19.01
C ARG A 107 -13.84 -2.28 -18.61
N GLU A 108 -12.94 -1.37 -19.00
CA GLU A 108 -11.53 -1.47 -18.63
C GLU A 108 -11.32 -1.39 -17.12
N MET A 109 -11.94 -0.41 -16.46
CA MET A 109 -11.85 -0.28 -15.00
C MET A 109 -12.48 -1.47 -14.28
N THR A 110 -13.71 -1.84 -14.65
CA THR A 110 -14.42 -2.96 -14.01
C THR A 110 -13.69 -4.28 -14.21
N ARG A 111 -13.19 -4.58 -15.41
CA ARG A 111 -12.47 -5.83 -15.68
C ARG A 111 -11.23 -5.94 -14.80
N ARG A 112 -10.40 -4.89 -14.76
CA ARG A 112 -9.16 -4.88 -13.97
C ARG A 112 -9.44 -5.00 -12.48
N TYR A 113 -10.36 -4.18 -11.95
CA TYR A 113 -10.70 -4.22 -10.53
C TYR A 113 -11.31 -5.56 -10.12
N MET A 114 -12.15 -6.16 -10.96
CA MET A 114 -12.70 -7.49 -10.71
C MET A 114 -11.61 -8.58 -10.73
N THR A 115 -10.66 -8.51 -11.67
CA THR A 115 -9.51 -9.43 -11.68
C THR A 115 -8.67 -9.29 -10.41
N ASP A 116 -8.44 -8.06 -9.94
CA ASP A 116 -7.73 -7.80 -8.68
C ASP A 116 -8.50 -8.39 -7.48
N MET A 117 -9.83 -8.19 -7.43
CA MET A 117 -10.67 -8.76 -6.36
C MET A 117 -10.67 -10.30 -6.36
N ILE A 118 -10.70 -10.94 -7.53
CA ILE A 118 -10.62 -12.39 -7.64
C ILE A 118 -9.24 -12.88 -7.18
N THR A 119 -8.18 -12.23 -7.65
CA THR A 119 -6.79 -12.62 -7.35
C THR A 119 -6.48 -12.48 -5.87
N HIS A 120 -6.94 -11.39 -5.24
CA HIS A 120 -6.66 -11.10 -3.84
C HIS A 120 -7.76 -11.55 -2.87
N ALA A 121 -8.76 -12.33 -3.31
CA ALA A 121 -9.70 -12.97 -2.39
C ALA A 121 -9.00 -13.95 -1.43
N ASP A 122 -7.85 -14.49 -1.86
CA ASP A 122 -6.91 -15.30 -1.06
C ASP A 122 -5.48 -14.80 -1.38
N THR A 123 -4.82 -14.14 -0.42
CA THR A 123 -3.52 -13.47 -0.61
C THR A 123 -2.50 -13.90 0.45
N ASP A 124 -1.21 -13.71 0.21
CA ASP A 124 -0.19 -14.05 1.21
C ASP A 124 -0.25 -13.10 2.41
N VAL A 125 -0.21 -11.78 2.13
CA VAL A 125 -0.25 -10.74 3.17
C VAL A 125 -1.29 -9.68 2.87
N VAL A 126 -2.09 -9.34 3.88
CA VAL A 126 -2.92 -8.13 3.89
C VAL A 126 -2.31 -7.10 4.83
N VAL A 127 -2.02 -5.91 4.32
CA VAL A 127 -1.60 -4.75 5.12
C VAL A 127 -2.80 -3.81 5.29
N VAL A 128 -3.26 -3.60 6.52
CA VAL A 128 -4.39 -2.73 6.83
C VAL A 128 -3.87 -1.35 7.25
N GLY A 129 -4.22 -0.33 6.48
CA GLY A 129 -3.74 1.04 6.61
C GLY A 129 -2.48 1.30 5.77
N ALA A 130 -2.57 2.27 4.85
CA ALA A 130 -1.48 2.72 3.99
C ALA A 130 -0.80 3.98 4.55
N GLY A 131 -0.62 4.05 5.88
CA GLY A 131 0.21 5.08 6.53
C GLY A 131 1.71 4.84 6.35
N SER A 132 2.57 5.67 6.94
CA SER A 132 4.04 5.51 6.83
C SER A 132 4.54 4.12 7.24
N ALA A 133 4.01 3.53 8.31
CA ALA A 133 4.39 2.18 8.74
C ALA A 133 3.89 1.09 7.78
N GLY A 134 2.62 1.16 7.35
CA GLY A 134 2.03 0.22 6.40
C GLY A 134 2.70 0.26 5.03
N LEU A 135 2.96 1.46 4.50
CA LEU A 135 3.71 1.64 3.24
C LEU A 135 5.14 1.12 3.35
N SER A 136 5.83 1.35 4.48
CA SER A 136 7.19 0.83 4.70
C SER A 136 7.19 -0.70 4.81
N CYS A 137 6.20 -1.28 5.49
CA CYS A 137 6.00 -2.73 5.57
C CYS A 137 5.75 -3.34 4.19
N ALA A 138 4.80 -2.79 3.43
CA ALA A 138 4.47 -3.27 2.09
C ALA A 138 5.66 -3.12 1.14
N TYR A 139 6.42 -2.03 1.23
CA TYR A 139 7.65 -1.81 0.46
C TYR A 139 8.75 -2.79 0.85
N GLU A 140 8.89 -3.17 2.11
CA GLU A 140 9.88 -4.17 2.48
C GLU A 140 9.45 -5.59 2.03
N LEU A 141 8.18 -5.96 2.24
CA LEU A 141 7.60 -7.24 1.84
C LEU A 141 7.72 -7.52 0.35
N SER A 142 7.32 -6.55 -0.47
CA SER A 142 7.24 -6.75 -1.92
C SER A 142 8.60 -6.82 -2.61
N LYS A 143 9.71 -6.71 -1.87
CA LYS A 143 11.06 -7.01 -2.38
C LYS A 143 11.22 -8.50 -2.68
N ASP A 144 10.44 -9.36 -2.02
CA ASP A 144 10.26 -10.75 -2.44
C ASP A 144 9.12 -10.80 -3.47
N PRO A 145 9.41 -10.95 -4.77
CA PRO A 145 8.40 -10.86 -5.83
C PRO A 145 7.40 -12.03 -5.79
N SER A 146 7.67 -13.09 -5.03
CA SER A 146 6.77 -14.24 -4.91
C SER A 146 5.75 -14.10 -3.77
N VAL A 147 5.76 -12.98 -3.04
CA VAL A 147 4.79 -12.70 -1.97
C VAL A 147 3.73 -11.75 -2.51
N SER A 148 2.46 -12.15 -2.51
CA SER A 148 1.34 -11.29 -2.89
C SER A 148 0.92 -10.37 -1.73
N VAL A 149 0.92 -9.06 -1.97
CA VAL A 149 0.64 -8.04 -0.95
C VAL A 149 -0.60 -7.23 -1.33
N ALA A 150 -1.69 -7.44 -0.60
CA ALA A 150 -2.87 -6.58 -0.68
C ALA A 150 -2.79 -5.49 0.40
N ILE A 151 -3.04 -4.25 0.04
CA ILE A 151 -3.10 -3.11 0.97
C ILE A 151 -4.53 -2.61 1.02
N VAL A 152 -5.14 -2.62 2.20
CA VAL A 152 -6.50 -2.12 2.44
C VAL A 152 -6.41 -0.76 3.12
N GLU A 153 -6.88 0.28 2.45
CA GLU A 153 -6.85 1.66 2.95
C GLU A 153 -8.25 2.28 2.88
N GLN A 154 -8.75 2.73 4.02
CA GLN A 154 -10.12 3.24 4.13
C GLN A 154 -10.28 4.64 3.52
N SER A 155 -9.23 5.46 3.54
CA SER A 155 -9.21 6.74 2.84
C SER A 155 -9.13 6.55 1.33
N VAL A 156 -9.67 7.50 0.57
CA VAL A 156 -9.39 7.60 -0.88
C VAL A 156 -7.90 7.85 -1.11
N SER A 157 -7.29 8.72 -0.29
CA SER A 157 -5.87 9.02 -0.37
C SER A 157 -5.07 8.17 0.63
N PRO A 158 -4.16 7.29 0.16
CA PRO A 158 -3.18 6.64 1.03
C PRO A 158 -2.17 7.65 1.58
N GLY A 159 -1.28 7.20 2.47
CA GLY A 159 -0.24 7.99 3.12
C GLY A 159 -0.52 8.30 4.60
N GLY A 160 -1.78 8.17 5.03
CA GLY A 160 -2.19 8.44 6.41
C GLY A 160 -1.73 9.82 6.90
N GLY A 161 -1.13 9.88 8.09
CA GLY A 161 -0.60 11.13 8.67
C GLY A 161 0.72 11.63 8.09
N ALA A 162 1.33 10.93 7.12
CA ALA A 162 2.68 11.25 6.62
C ALA A 162 2.69 12.27 5.46
N TRP A 163 1.61 13.02 5.30
CA TRP A 163 1.55 14.15 4.34
C TRP A 163 2.14 15.45 4.91
N LEU A 164 2.23 15.54 6.23
CA LEU A 164 2.66 16.74 6.96
C LEU A 164 3.61 16.36 8.09
N GLY A 165 4.35 17.35 8.57
CA GLY A 165 5.01 17.32 9.88
C GLY A 165 4.04 17.73 11.00
N GLY A 166 4.57 18.31 12.08
CA GLY A 166 3.76 18.79 13.19
C GLY A 166 2.99 20.07 12.86
N GLN A 167 1.78 20.21 13.40
CA GLN A 167 1.00 21.46 13.35
C GLN A 167 0.81 22.04 11.93
N LEU A 168 0.58 21.18 10.95
CA LEU A 168 0.43 21.54 9.52
C LEU A 168 1.71 22.06 8.84
N PHE A 169 2.88 22.00 9.50
CA PHE A 169 4.16 22.26 8.84
C PHE A 169 4.57 21.11 7.94
N SER A 170 5.56 21.34 7.07
CA SER A 170 5.92 20.40 6.00
C SER A 170 7.03 19.41 6.37
N ALA A 171 8.05 19.86 7.08
CA ALA A 171 9.28 19.11 7.28
C ALA A 171 9.04 17.78 8.03
N MET A 172 9.69 16.72 7.57
CA MET A 172 9.63 15.39 8.19
C MET A 172 10.97 15.08 8.84
N VAL A 173 10.99 15.09 10.17
CA VAL A 173 12.17 14.75 10.98
C VAL A 173 12.26 13.23 11.14
N VAL A 174 13.46 12.69 10.90
CA VAL A 174 13.76 11.25 10.97
C VAL A 174 15.05 11.05 11.76
N ARG A 175 14.96 10.46 12.95
CA ARG A 175 16.14 10.13 13.77
C ARG A 175 16.98 9.02 13.13
N LYS A 176 18.30 9.10 13.30
CA LYS A 176 19.23 8.05 12.87
C LYS A 176 19.04 6.78 13.75
N PRO A 177 19.21 5.57 13.20
CA PRO A 177 19.71 5.26 11.86
C PRO A 177 18.65 5.18 10.75
N ALA A 178 17.41 5.66 10.95
CA ALA A 178 16.34 5.48 9.95
C ALA A 178 16.58 6.19 8.60
N HIS A 179 17.50 7.15 8.52
CA HIS A 179 17.98 7.72 7.26
C HIS A 179 18.48 6.69 6.23
N LEU A 180 18.98 5.52 6.66
CA LEU A 180 19.40 4.46 5.74
C LEU A 180 18.26 3.93 4.88
N PHE A 181 17.02 3.98 5.39
CA PHE A 181 15.84 3.64 4.61
C PHE A 181 15.48 4.74 3.60
N LEU A 182 15.74 6.01 3.94
CA LEU A 182 15.59 7.12 3.00
C LEU A 182 16.61 7.01 1.86
N ASP A 183 17.85 6.61 2.15
CA ASP A 183 18.88 6.34 1.14
C ASP A 183 18.42 5.24 0.17
N GLU A 184 17.87 4.15 0.69
CA GLU A 184 17.33 3.06 -0.13
C GLU A 184 16.21 3.55 -1.07
N LEU A 185 15.32 4.40 -0.54
CA LEU A 185 14.22 5.02 -1.29
C LEU A 185 14.68 6.18 -2.19
N GLY A 186 15.93 6.59 -2.14
CA GLY A 186 16.43 7.77 -2.85
C GLY A 186 15.72 9.07 -2.48
N VAL A 187 15.25 9.19 -1.23
CA VAL A 187 14.60 10.40 -0.71
C VAL A 187 15.67 11.32 -0.14
N ALA A 188 15.83 12.51 -0.75
CA ALA A 188 16.79 13.49 -0.27
C ALA A 188 16.39 14.07 1.10
N TYR A 189 17.39 14.37 1.92
CA TYR A 189 17.24 14.98 3.23
C TYR A 189 18.41 15.89 3.56
N ASP A 190 18.17 16.84 4.45
CA ASP A 190 19.22 17.63 5.10
C ASP A 190 19.72 16.88 6.33
N GLU A 191 21.04 16.72 6.45
CA GLU A 191 21.64 15.96 7.55
C GLU A 191 21.93 16.85 8.77
N ALA A 192 21.54 16.38 9.95
CA ALA A 192 21.97 16.86 11.25
C ALA A 192 22.75 15.75 11.99
N GLU A 193 23.22 16.03 13.20
CA GLU A 193 24.05 15.10 13.98
C GLU A 193 23.35 13.75 14.20
N ASP A 194 22.23 13.74 14.95
CA ASP A 194 21.51 12.52 15.33
C ASP A 194 20.21 12.27 14.55
N TYR A 195 19.90 13.13 13.58
CA TYR A 195 18.68 13.05 12.77
C TYR A 195 18.89 13.65 11.39
N VAL A 196 17.92 13.44 10.51
CA VAL A 196 17.84 14.05 9.20
C VAL A 196 16.46 14.67 8.99
N VAL A 197 16.36 15.60 8.05
CA VAL A 197 15.11 16.31 7.75
C VAL A 197 14.79 16.19 6.27
N VAL A 198 13.71 15.49 5.95
CA VAL A 198 13.15 15.52 4.60
C VAL A 198 12.39 16.83 4.44
N SER A 199 12.66 17.56 3.36
CA SER A 199 12.13 18.91 3.11
C SER A 199 10.60 18.98 3.21
N HIS A 200 9.91 17.92 2.79
CA HIS A 200 8.48 17.77 2.97
C HIS A 200 8.12 16.31 3.23
N ALA A 201 7.25 16.04 4.21
CA ALA A 201 6.70 14.70 4.49
C ALA A 201 6.10 14.02 3.24
N ALA A 202 5.40 14.80 2.39
CA ALA A 202 4.89 14.37 1.10
C ALA A 202 5.97 13.81 0.16
N LEU A 203 7.23 14.29 0.22
CA LEU A 203 8.31 13.78 -0.62
C LEU A 203 8.65 12.33 -0.26
N PHE A 204 8.74 12.01 1.03
CA PHE A 204 8.88 10.62 1.48
C PHE A 204 7.68 9.78 1.05
N THR A 205 6.48 10.23 1.39
CA THR A 205 5.23 9.46 1.22
C THR A 205 4.92 9.18 -0.25
N SER A 206 5.05 10.17 -1.12
CA SER A 206 4.84 9.97 -2.56
C SER A 206 5.92 9.08 -3.18
N THR A 207 7.18 9.20 -2.74
CA THR A 207 8.29 8.39 -3.28
C THR A 207 8.13 6.92 -2.91
N VAL A 208 7.90 6.59 -1.63
CA VAL A 208 7.71 5.20 -1.20
C VAL A 208 6.48 4.59 -1.87
N MET A 209 5.40 5.36 -1.99
CA MET A 209 4.17 4.92 -2.64
C MET A 209 4.37 4.67 -4.15
N SER A 210 5.04 5.57 -4.86
CA SER A 210 5.34 5.38 -6.29
C SER A 210 6.18 4.12 -6.53
N ARG A 211 7.24 3.93 -5.75
CA ARG A 211 8.10 2.72 -5.87
C ARG A 211 7.37 1.44 -5.50
N LEU A 212 6.47 1.51 -4.51
CA LEU A 212 5.68 0.36 -4.06
C LEU A 212 4.61 -0.02 -5.10
N LEU A 213 3.84 0.94 -5.61
CA LEU A 213 2.73 0.69 -6.54
C LEU A 213 3.20 0.30 -7.95
N ALA A 214 4.48 0.54 -8.27
CA ALA A 214 5.10 0.03 -9.50
C ALA A 214 5.38 -1.50 -9.44
N ARG A 215 5.24 -2.14 -8.27
CA ARG A 215 5.56 -3.57 -8.12
C ARG A 215 4.39 -4.46 -8.56
N PRO A 216 4.64 -5.49 -9.38
CA PRO A 216 3.56 -6.32 -9.94
C PRO A 216 2.87 -7.23 -8.92
N ASN A 217 3.49 -7.47 -7.76
CA ASN A 217 2.96 -8.30 -6.68
C ASN A 217 2.22 -7.50 -5.59
N VAL A 218 1.94 -6.21 -5.84
CA VAL A 218 1.28 -5.31 -4.88
C VAL A 218 -0.02 -4.80 -5.46
N LYS A 219 -1.08 -4.84 -4.64
CA LYS A 219 -2.36 -4.21 -4.96
C LYS A 219 -2.81 -3.28 -3.85
N LEU A 220 -3.13 -2.05 -4.20
CA LEU A 220 -3.80 -1.10 -3.32
C LEU A 220 -5.31 -1.11 -3.55
N PHE A 221 -6.06 -1.40 -2.49
CA PHE A 221 -7.49 -1.23 -2.37
C PHE A 221 -7.77 -0.04 -1.44
N ASN A 222 -7.64 1.16 -1.98
CA ASN A 222 -8.03 2.40 -1.29
C ASN A 222 -9.56 2.61 -1.36
N ALA A 223 -10.09 3.47 -0.49
CA ALA A 223 -11.53 3.61 -0.23
C ALA A 223 -12.22 2.32 0.26
N VAL A 224 -11.45 1.39 0.82
CA VAL A 224 -11.93 0.11 1.38
C VAL A 224 -11.52 0.03 2.85
N ALA A 225 -12.48 -0.13 3.74
CA ALA A 225 -12.23 -0.32 5.17
C ALA A 225 -12.18 -1.82 5.51
N ALA A 226 -11.27 -2.19 6.41
CA ALA A 226 -11.39 -3.44 7.15
C ALA A 226 -12.27 -3.20 8.38
N GLU A 227 -13.46 -3.81 8.40
CA GLU A 227 -14.46 -3.63 9.46
C GLU A 227 -14.36 -4.70 10.55
N ASP A 228 -13.85 -5.88 10.20
CA ASP A 228 -13.67 -7.01 11.10
C ASP A 228 -12.51 -7.91 10.63
N LEU A 229 -12.21 -8.96 11.39
CA LEU A 229 -11.19 -9.97 11.14
C LEU A 229 -11.84 -11.32 10.82
N ILE A 230 -11.23 -12.08 9.91
CA ILE A 230 -11.56 -13.50 9.77
C ILE A 230 -10.77 -14.25 10.84
N VAL A 231 -11.44 -14.95 11.75
CA VAL A 231 -10.79 -15.73 12.82
C VAL A 231 -11.22 -17.20 12.74
N LYS A 232 -10.25 -18.09 12.54
CA LYS A 232 -10.46 -19.54 12.47
C LYS A 232 -9.59 -20.21 13.54
N GLN A 233 -10.22 -20.93 14.47
CA GLN A 233 -9.52 -21.70 15.53
C GLN A 233 -8.49 -20.87 16.34
N GLY A 234 -8.84 -19.62 16.69
CA GLY A 234 -7.95 -18.73 17.45
C GLY A 234 -6.80 -18.12 16.64
N ARG A 235 -6.79 -18.27 15.31
CA ARG A 235 -5.85 -17.63 14.38
C ARG A 235 -6.59 -16.61 13.50
N VAL A 236 -6.03 -15.42 13.35
CA VAL A 236 -6.46 -14.44 12.34
C VAL A 236 -6.04 -14.96 10.96
N ALA A 237 -6.99 -15.05 10.04
CA ALA A 237 -6.85 -15.68 8.73
C ALA A 237 -7.32 -14.77 7.58
N GLY A 238 -7.42 -13.46 7.83
CA GLY A 238 -7.88 -12.48 6.84
C GLY A 238 -8.67 -11.33 7.45
N VAL A 239 -9.30 -10.55 6.59
CA VAL A 239 -10.06 -9.35 6.94
C VAL A 239 -11.45 -9.37 6.32
N VAL A 240 -12.39 -8.73 7.01
CA VAL A 240 -13.73 -8.44 6.51
C VAL A 240 -13.73 -7.01 6.00
N THR A 241 -14.05 -6.83 4.72
CA THR A 241 -13.85 -5.56 4.01
C THR A 241 -15.14 -4.98 3.49
N ASN A 242 -15.23 -3.66 3.43
CA ASN A 242 -16.32 -2.98 2.73
C ASN A 242 -15.82 -1.67 2.15
N TRP A 243 -16.62 -1.04 1.28
CA TRP A 243 -16.36 0.35 0.94
C TRP A 243 -16.37 1.19 2.22
N ALA A 244 -15.38 2.07 2.39
CA ALA A 244 -15.26 2.84 3.64
C ALA A 244 -16.51 3.70 3.92
N LEU A 245 -17.16 4.22 2.87
CA LEU A 245 -18.43 4.94 2.99
C LEU A 245 -19.57 4.03 3.47
N VAL A 246 -19.60 2.75 3.10
CA VAL A 246 -20.59 1.81 3.63
C VAL A 246 -20.32 1.58 5.12
N ALA A 247 -19.06 1.36 5.50
CA ALA A 247 -18.65 1.15 6.88
C ALA A 247 -19.02 2.31 7.82
N MET A 248 -18.91 3.55 7.34
CA MET A 248 -19.30 4.74 8.11
C MET A 248 -20.82 4.98 8.18
N ASN A 249 -21.63 4.22 7.43
CA ASN A 249 -23.04 4.53 7.20
C ASN A 249 -24.02 3.38 7.51
N HIS A 250 -23.57 2.31 8.19
CA HIS A 250 -24.44 1.19 8.63
C HIS A 250 -25.68 1.63 9.41
N GLY A 251 -25.61 2.73 10.15
CA GLY A 251 -26.75 3.28 10.92
C GLY A 251 -27.75 4.11 10.10
N THR A 252 -27.52 4.30 8.80
CA THR A 252 -28.28 5.26 7.97
C THR A 252 -28.99 4.65 6.76
N GLN A 253 -28.79 3.36 6.51
CA GLN A 253 -29.35 2.62 5.38
C GLN A 253 -29.83 1.23 5.83
N SER A 254 -30.46 0.45 4.93
CA SER A 254 -30.60 -0.99 5.15
C SER A 254 -29.23 -1.67 5.26
N CYS A 255 -29.17 -2.84 5.90
CA CYS A 255 -27.92 -3.58 6.06
C CYS A 255 -27.24 -3.83 4.71
N MET A 256 -25.94 -3.56 4.65
CA MET A 256 -25.08 -3.75 3.47
C MET A 256 -23.93 -4.66 3.90
N ASP A 257 -24.10 -5.95 3.68
CA ASP A 257 -23.13 -6.95 4.11
C ASP A 257 -21.73 -6.66 3.55
N PRO A 258 -20.68 -6.96 4.34
CA PRO A 258 -19.31 -6.80 3.88
C PRO A 258 -18.90 -7.91 2.92
N ASN A 259 -17.74 -7.73 2.29
CA ASN A 259 -17.00 -8.76 1.58
C ASN A 259 -15.85 -9.31 2.46
N VAL A 260 -15.10 -10.30 1.97
CA VAL A 260 -14.03 -10.97 2.72
C VAL A 260 -12.77 -11.14 1.88
N MET A 261 -11.63 -11.13 2.56
CA MET A 261 -10.31 -11.37 1.98
C MET A 261 -9.51 -12.30 2.91
N GLU A 262 -9.25 -13.53 2.48
CA GLU A 262 -8.41 -14.47 3.21
C GLU A 262 -6.93 -14.09 3.10
N ALA A 263 -6.17 -14.31 4.18
CA ALA A 263 -4.76 -13.99 4.24
C ALA A 263 -3.99 -14.99 5.09
N LYS A 264 -2.78 -15.37 4.66
CA LYS A 264 -1.88 -16.17 5.51
C LYS A 264 -1.39 -15.37 6.71
N VAL A 265 -1.14 -14.07 6.51
CA VAL A 265 -0.71 -13.10 7.53
C VAL A 265 -1.44 -11.77 7.32
N VAL A 266 -1.97 -11.20 8.41
CA VAL A 266 -2.47 -9.82 8.44
C VAL A 266 -1.44 -8.94 9.15
N VAL A 267 -1.11 -7.79 8.56
CA VAL A 267 -0.32 -6.73 9.20
C VAL A 267 -1.23 -5.52 9.43
N SER A 268 -1.56 -5.26 10.69
CA SER A 268 -2.35 -4.09 11.09
C SER A 268 -1.45 -2.88 11.35
N SER A 269 -1.72 -1.81 10.62
CA SER A 269 -1.02 -0.53 10.69
C SER A 269 -2.00 0.64 10.71
N CYS A 270 -3.10 0.49 11.45
CA CYS A 270 -4.25 1.40 11.47
C CYS A 270 -3.99 2.71 12.24
N GLY A 271 -2.76 2.98 12.65
CA GLY A 271 -2.40 4.15 13.45
C GLY A 271 -3.17 4.22 14.77
N HIS A 272 -3.38 5.45 15.27
CA HIS A 272 -4.08 5.70 16.54
C HIS A 272 -5.16 6.79 16.43
N ASP A 273 -5.24 7.49 15.29
CA ASP A 273 -6.09 8.67 15.10
C ASP A 273 -7.35 8.34 14.29
N GLY A 274 -8.37 9.17 14.46
CA GLY A 274 -9.59 9.14 13.67
C GLY A 274 -10.53 7.97 14.00
N PRO A 275 -11.68 7.87 13.29
CA PRO A 275 -12.71 6.87 13.57
C PRO A 275 -12.25 5.43 13.29
N PHE A 276 -11.25 5.24 12.43
CA PHE A 276 -10.64 3.93 12.11
C PHE A 276 -9.27 3.73 12.77
N GLY A 277 -8.90 4.60 13.73
CA GLY A 277 -7.66 4.49 14.47
C GLY A 277 -7.66 3.23 15.32
N ALA A 278 -6.61 2.42 15.18
CA ALA A 278 -6.38 1.21 15.96
C ALA A 278 -7.49 0.13 15.84
N THR A 279 -8.17 0.08 14.69
CA THR A 279 -9.25 -0.89 14.43
C THR A 279 -8.85 -2.33 14.74
N GLY A 280 -7.64 -2.74 14.35
CA GLY A 280 -7.21 -4.13 14.49
C GLY A 280 -7.09 -4.55 15.96
N VAL A 281 -6.37 -3.77 16.77
CA VAL A 281 -6.16 -4.09 18.19
C VAL A 281 -7.43 -3.93 19.03
N LYS A 282 -8.27 -2.92 18.73
CA LYS A 282 -9.58 -2.76 19.37
C LYS A 282 -10.47 -3.97 19.07
N ARG A 283 -10.47 -4.43 17.81
CA ARG A 283 -11.27 -5.60 17.44
C ARG A 283 -10.79 -6.87 18.12
N LEU A 284 -9.47 -7.08 18.25
CA LEU A 284 -8.90 -8.21 19.00
C LEU A 284 -9.36 -8.23 20.47
N GLN A 285 -9.51 -7.07 21.10
CA GLN A 285 -10.02 -6.96 22.47
C GLN A 285 -11.51 -7.31 22.52
N ASP A 286 -12.31 -6.76 21.61
CA ASP A 286 -13.76 -6.99 21.57
C ASP A 286 -14.13 -8.47 21.41
N ILE A 287 -13.33 -9.22 20.64
CA ILE A 287 -13.53 -10.66 20.43
C ILE A 287 -12.78 -11.54 21.44
N GLY A 288 -12.14 -10.94 22.44
CA GLY A 288 -11.49 -11.65 23.55
C GLY A 288 -10.18 -12.37 23.20
N MET A 289 -9.53 -12.02 22.09
CA MET A 289 -8.22 -12.57 21.70
C MET A 289 -7.06 -11.89 22.45
N ILE A 290 -7.26 -10.68 22.94
CA ILE A 290 -6.36 -9.98 23.87
C ILE A 290 -7.16 -9.44 25.05
N SER A 291 -6.49 -9.24 26.19
CA SER A 291 -7.18 -8.84 27.43
C SER A 291 -7.49 -7.34 27.52
N ALA A 292 -6.62 -6.49 26.97
CA ALA A 292 -6.75 -5.04 27.09
C ALA A 292 -6.05 -4.28 25.96
N VAL A 293 -6.61 -3.12 25.62
CA VAL A 293 -5.95 -2.05 24.87
C VAL A 293 -5.84 -0.85 25.82
N PRO A 294 -4.71 -0.70 26.55
CA PRO A 294 -4.53 0.36 27.55
C PRO A 294 -4.55 1.77 26.95
N GLY A 295 -4.31 1.91 25.64
CA GLY A 295 -4.27 3.18 24.93
C GLY A 295 -2.91 3.86 24.99
N MET A 296 -2.59 4.68 23.99
CA MET A 296 -1.33 5.40 23.93
C MET A 296 -1.13 6.32 25.16
N LYS A 297 0.12 6.41 25.64
CA LYS A 297 0.49 7.32 26.72
C LYS A 297 0.88 8.71 26.17
N ALA A 298 1.18 9.62 27.10
CA ALA A 298 1.72 10.94 26.80
C ALA A 298 3.01 10.89 25.95
N LEU A 299 3.40 12.03 25.41
CA LEU A 299 4.50 12.14 24.47
C LEU A 299 5.87 12.04 25.17
N ASP A 300 6.71 11.13 24.69
CA ASP A 300 8.14 11.03 25.01
C ASP A 300 8.86 10.39 23.82
N MET A 301 9.49 11.20 22.97
CA MET A 301 10.11 10.75 21.71
C MET A 301 11.21 9.71 21.91
N ASN A 302 12.05 9.87 22.95
CA ASN A 302 13.19 8.98 23.17
C ASN A 302 12.69 7.58 23.54
N THR A 303 11.76 7.49 24.48
CA THR A 303 11.18 6.21 24.90
C THR A 303 10.26 5.63 23.82
N ALA A 304 9.43 6.47 23.17
CA ALA A 304 8.41 6.04 22.23
C ALA A 304 9.01 5.31 21.03
N GLU A 305 9.96 5.92 20.32
CA GLU A 305 10.42 5.38 19.05
C GLU A 305 11.07 4.01 19.21
N ASP A 306 11.93 3.85 20.22
CA ASP A 306 12.56 2.58 20.57
C ASP A 306 11.52 1.54 21.00
N ALA A 307 10.54 1.95 21.81
CA ALA A 307 9.48 1.06 22.27
C ALA A 307 8.64 0.53 21.11
N ILE A 308 8.20 1.39 20.18
CA ILE A 308 7.37 0.99 19.04
C ILE A 308 8.09 -0.01 18.14
N VAL A 309 9.35 0.25 17.80
CA VAL A 309 10.15 -0.68 16.99
C VAL A 309 10.33 -2.01 17.74
N ARG A 310 10.68 -1.98 19.03
CA ARG A 310 10.86 -3.18 19.84
C ARG A 310 9.57 -4.01 19.99
N LEU A 311 8.43 -3.35 20.18
CA LEU A 311 7.13 -3.97 20.47
C LEU A 311 6.36 -4.44 19.24
N THR A 312 6.71 -3.95 18.04
CA THR A 312 6.20 -4.50 16.77
C THR A 312 6.44 -6.01 16.71
N ARG A 313 5.36 -6.80 16.58
CA ARG A 313 5.38 -8.26 16.67
C ARG A 313 4.13 -8.89 16.07
N GLU A 314 4.15 -10.21 15.88
CA GLU A 314 2.92 -11.02 15.79
C GLU A 314 2.26 -11.03 17.17
N VAL A 315 1.13 -10.33 17.31
CA VAL A 315 0.44 -10.12 18.60
C VAL A 315 -0.40 -11.34 18.96
N VAL A 316 -1.08 -11.89 17.96
CA VAL A 316 -1.82 -13.16 18.01
C VAL A 316 -1.48 -13.96 16.76
N PRO A 317 -1.67 -15.30 16.75
CA PRO A 317 -1.39 -16.09 15.57
C PRO A 317 -2.09 -15.52 14.33
N GLY A 318 -1.30 -15.20 13.30
CA GLY A 318 -1.75 -14.67 12.01
C GLY A 318 -1.90 -13.16 11.93
N MET A 319 -1.67 -12.40 13.01
CA MET A 319 -1.78 -10.94 13.00
C MET A 319 -0.57 -10.25 13.63
N ILE A 320 0.13 -9.47 12.82
CA ILE A 320 1.22 -8.58 13.20
C ILE A 320 0.67 -7.17 13.37
N VAL A 321 1.14 -6.45 14.39
CA VAL A 321 0.79 -5.04 14.60
C VAL A 321 2.06 -4.19 14.47
N THR A 322 1.95 -3.07 13.75
CA THR A 322 3.07 -2.16 13.44
C THR A 322 2.64 -0.69 13.51
N GLY A 323 3.64 0.20 13.55
CA GLY A 323 3.43 1.64 13.66
C GLY A 323 2.80 2.05 14.99
N MET A 324 2.07 3.16 14.98
CA MET A 324 1.46 3.71 16.20
C MET A 324 0.34 2.86 16.79
N GLU A 325 -0.24 1.91 16.04
CA GLU A 325 -1.22 0.97 16.60
C GLU A 325 -0.59 0.09 17.70
N VAL A 326 0.73 -0.12 17.65
CA VAL A 326 1.51 -0.75 18.73
C VAL A 326 1.41 0.04 20.03
N ALA A 327 1.36 1.38 19.96
CA ALA A 327 1.27 2.22 21.16
C ALA A 327 -0.04 1.99 21.92
N GLU A 328 -1.11 1.72 21.20
CA GLU A 328 -2.45 1.53 21.74
C GLU A 328 -2.55 0.22 22.53
N ILE A 329 -2.05 -0.89 21.95
CA ILE A 329 -2.09 -2.21 22.60
C ILE A 329 -1.09 -2.33 23.75
N ASP A 330 0.09 -1.70 23.67
CA ASP A 330 1.14 -1.87 24.68
C ASP A 330 1.22 -0.71 25.68
N GLY A 331 0.41 0.35 25.49
CA GLY A 331 0.43 1.54 26.34
C GLY A 331 1.78 2.24 26.32
N ALA A 332 2.38 2.34 25.13
CA ALA A 332 3.65 3.03 24.92
C ALA A 332 3.44 4.55 24.80
N PRO A 333 4.46 5.37 25.13
CA PRO A 333 4.43 6.80 24.82
C PRO A 333 4.30 7.05 23.32
N ARG A 334 3.69 8.18 22.94
CA ARG A 334 3.67 8.64 21.54
C ARG A 334 4.94 9.47 21.22
N MET A 335 5.35 9.53 19.95
CA MET A 335 6.50 10.35 19.53
C MET A 335 6.12 11.71 18.93
N GLY A 336 4.88 11.90 18.47
CA GLY A 336 4.49 13.15 17.81
C GLY A 336 5.18 13.31 16.43
N PRO A 337 5.71 14.50 16.07
CA PRO A 337 6.13 14.81 14.71
C PRO A 337 7.55 14.32 14.33
N THR A 338 7.85 13.04 14.59
CA THR A 338 9.06 12.33 14.11
C THR A 338 8.67 10.97 13.57
N PHE A 339 9.34 10.51 12.50
CA PHE A 339 8.83 9.43 11.66
C PHE A 339 9.74 8.19 11.59
N GLY A 340 10.91 8.22 12.23
CA GLY A 340 11.89 7.13 12.18
C GLY A 340 11.31 5.80 12.66
N ALA A 341 10.62 5.81 13.79
CA ALA A 341 9.96 4.61 14.32
C ALA A 341 8.95 3.99 13.35
N MET A 342 8.18 4.80 12.60
CA MET A 342 7.18 4.27 11.68
C MET A 342 7.83 3.50 10.53
N MET A 343 8.92 4.04 9.97
CA MET A 343 9.69 3.39 8.91
C MET A 343 10.24 2.05 9.38
N ILE A 344 10.96 2.05 10.50
CA ILE A 344 11.66 0.86 11.00
C ILE A 344 10.69 -0.17 11.59
N SER A 345 9.62 0.27 12.23
CA SER A 345 8.52 -0.61 12.68
C SER A 345 7.87 -1.30 11.48
N GLY A 346 7.65 -0.58 10.37
CA GLY A 346 7.16 -1.17 9.12
C GLY A 346 8.11 -2.23 8.55
N GLN A 347 9.40 -1.92 8.43
CA GLN A 347 10.41 -2.89 7.96
C GLN A 347 10.49 -4.13 8.86
N LYS A 348 10.45 -3.96 10.18
CA LYS A 348 10.42 -5.09 11.11
C LYS A 348 9.17 -5.95 10.93
N ALA A 349 8.00 -5.34 10.73
CA ALA A 349 6.75 -6.05 10.50
C ALA A 349 6.79 -6.90 9.22
N ALA A 350 7.42 -6.37 8.16
CA ALA A 350 7.64 -7.13 6.93
C ALA A 350 8.49 -8.37 7.16
N HIS A 351 9.60 -8.26 7.89
CA HIS A 351 10.44 -9.42 8.17
C HIS A 351 9.78 -10.44 9.12
N LEU A 352 8.90 -9.99 10.03
CA LEU A 352 8.05 -10.89 10.82
C LEU A 352 7.04 -11.64 9.94
N ALA A 353 6.43 -10.96 8.97
CA ALA A 353 5.52 -11.58 8.01
C ALA A 353 6.26 -12.58 7.09
N LEU A 354 7.45 -12.23 6.58
CA LEU A 354 8.29 -13.17 5.82
C LEU A 354 8.64 -14.41 6.65
N LYS A 355 9.00 -14.22 7.93
CA LYS A 355 9.22 -15.33 8.86
C LYS A 355 7.99 -16.22 9.01
N ALA A 356 6.81 -15.64 9.23
CA ALA A 356 5.55 -16.38 9.35
C ALA A 356 5.17 -17.14 8.07
N LEU A 357 5.60 -16.66 6.90
CA LEU A 357 5.47 -17.32 5.61
C LEU A 357 6.56 -18.36 5.31
N GLY A 358 7.54 -18.54 6.21
CA GLY A 358 8.68 -19.45 5.99
C GLY A 358 9.68 -18.95 4.93
N ARG A 359 9.76 -17.63 4.73
CA ARG A 359 10.64 -16.99 3.74
C ARG A 359 11.95 -16.49 4.39
N PRO A 360 13.03 -16.30 3.59
CA PRO A 360 14.23 -15.63 4.04
C PRO A 360 13.90 -14.27 4.68
N ASN A 361 14.40 -14.01 5.88
CA ASN A 361 14.01 -12.85 6.67
C ASN A 361 15.13 -12.39 7.61
N ALA A 362 15.12 -11.12 7.98
CA ALA A 362 16.14 -10.53 8.85
C ALA A 362 15.97 -10.91 10.33
N ILE A 363 14.77 -11.36 10.76
CA ILE A 363 14.53 -11.77 12.15
C ILE A 363 15.32 -13.03 12.49
N ASP A 364 15.38 -13.99 11.56
CA ASP A 364 16.14 -15.23 11.69
C ASP A 364 17.56 -15.13 11.11
N GLY A 365 17.95 -13.96 10.57
CA GLY A 365 19.24 -13.75 9.91
C GLY A 365 19.44 -14.56 8.64
N THR A 366 18.35 -14.95 7.97
CA THR A 366 18.36 -15.81 6.77
C THR A 366 18.29 -15.03 5.47
N THR A 367 18.21 -13.69 5.52
CA THR A 367 18.31 -12.83 4.34
C THR A 367 19.64 -13.05 3.64
N GLN A 368 19.60 -13.66 2.46
CA GLN A 368 20.76 -13.64 1.56
C GLN A 368 20.97 -12.18 1.16
N THR A 369 22.22 -11.71 1.17
CA THR A 369 22.57 -10.44 0.52
C THR A 369 22.10 -10.55 -0.93
N ALA A 370 21.02 -9.82 -1.28
CA ALA A 370 20.48 -9.83 -2.62
C ALA A 370 21.64 -9.59 -3.59
N SER A 371 21.89 -10.58 -4.46
CA SER A 371 22.95 -10.47 -5.44
C SER A 371 22.75 -9.20 -6.28
N GLN A 372 23.84 -8.63 -6.78
CA GLN A 372 23.84 -7.38 -7.54
C GLN A 372 22.79 -7.38 -8.70
N ALA A 373 22.48 -8.57 -9.24
CA ALA A 373 21.44 -8.79 -10.25
C ALA A 373 20.03 -8.34 -9.82
N TRP A 374 19.66 -8.50 -8.54
CA TRP A 374 18.31 -8.13 -8.04
C TRP A 374 18.14 -6.61 -7.94
N ARG A 375 19.24 -5.88 -7.70
CA ARG A 375 19.24 -4.41 -7.69
C ARG A 375 19.13 -3.83 -9.10
N GLU A 376 19.70 -4.52 -10.08
CA GLU A 376 19.69 -4.09 -11.49
C GLU A 376 18.30 -4.28 -12.12
N GLU A 377 17.59 -5.37 -11.81
CA GLU A 377 16.22 -5.61 -12.34
C GLU A 377 15.20 -4.57 -11.82
N LEU A 378 15.32 -4.14 -10.56
CA LEU A 378 14.53 -3.03 -9.98
C LEU A 378 14.79 -1.68 -10.68
N VAL A 379 16.02 -1.45 -11.18
CA VAL A 379 16.35 -0.24 -11.93
C VAL A 379 15.83 -0.33 -13.37
N MET A 380 15.85 -1.51 -13.98
CA MET A 380 15.37 -1.71 -15.36
C MET A 380 13.84 -1.67 -15.46
N ALA A 381 13.10 -2.21 -14.49
CA ALA A 381 11.64 -2.10 -14.44
C ALA A 381 11.13 -0.65 -14.30
N SER A 382 11.99 0.29 -13.87
CA SER A 382 11.70 1.73 -13.86
C SER A 382 11.96 2.45 -15.19
N LYS A 383 12.62 1.78 -16.14
CA LYS A 383 13.05 2.33 -17.44
C LYS A 383 12.24 1.79 -18.62
N ASP A 384 11.63 0.63 -18.51
CA ASP A 384 10.93 -0.01 -19.62
C ASP A 384 9.48 0.48 -19.73
N ASP A 385 9.31 1.77 -20.06
CA ASP A 385 8.12 2.27 -20.77
C ASP A 385 8.30 1.97 -22.27
N GLU A 386 8.32 0.69 -22.66
CA GLU A 386 8.12 0.35 -24.06
C GLU A 386 6.62 0.37 -24.37
N VAL A 387 6.22 1.43 -25.06
CA VAL A 387 4.91 1.55 -25.72
C VAL A 387 4.74 0.35 -26.65
N VAL A 388 3.88 -0.58 -26.25
CA VAL A 388 3.34 -1.60 -27.16
C VAL A 388 2.38 -0.89 -28.11
N ASP A 389 2.85 -0.62 -29.32
CA ASP A 389 1.99 -0.23 -30.46
C ASP A 389 0.96 -1.34 -30.68
N ALA A 390 -0.31 -0.98 -30.54
CA ALA A 390 -1.47 -1.77 -30.95
C ALA A 390 -2.49 -0.88 -31.68
#